data_AF-A0A926J4H8-F1
#
_entry.id   AF-A0A926J4H8-F1
#
_cell.length_a   1.000
_cell.length_b   1.000
_cell.length_c   1.000
_cell.angle_alpha   90.00
_cell.angle_beta   90.00
_cell.angle_gamma   90.00
#
_symmetry.space_group_name_H-M   'P 1'
#
loop_
_entity.id
_entity.type
_entity.pdbx_description
1 polymer ?
#
loop_
_entity_poly.entity_id
_entity_poly.type
_entity_poly.pdbx_seq_one_letter_code
_entity_poly.pdbx_strand_id
1 'polypeptide(L)'
;MRHWDERENYSIAVAECENSPIDGVTAVGTVGLSDHDLGMGPVRVELIGAFPAVFEHGPNVAATCAFNAFKDGVHTRPDAIHRHVLSLYMPKPMLPHIMMIDPFLWHEGPETLVCDDFQVAWLMMMPISEKERLFAEQKGPDVLTSLFEKHQIDIYDLFRASVA
;
A
#
# COMPACT_ATOMS: atom_id res chain seq x y z
N MET A 1 2.18 -12.39 10.42
CA MET A 1 0.94 -13.07 10.86
C MET A 1 0.08 -13.48 9.66
N ARG A 2 -0.83 -14.46 9.80
CA ARG A 2 -1.81 -14.80 8.75
C ARG A 2 -3.13 -14.09 9.02
N HIS A 3 -3.67 -13.41 8.00
CA HIS A 3 -4.93 -12.69 8.03
C HIS A 3 -5.94 -13.40 7.15
N TRP A 4 -7.19 -13.45 7.59
CA TRP A 4 -8.31 -14.05 6.87
C TRP A 4 -9.27 -12.96 6.43
N ASP A 5 -9.96 -13.18 5.32
CA ASP A 5 -11.08 -12.33 4.96
C ASP A 5 -12.31 -12.60 5.83
N GLU A 6 -13.32 -11.74 5.73
CA GLU A 6 -14.54 -11.85 6.56
C GLU A 6 -15.24 -13.21 6.46
N ARG A 7 -15.09 -13.90 5.32
CA ARG A 7 -15.70 -15.22 5.07
C ARG A 7 -14.73 -16.40 5.30
N GLU A 8 -13.50 -16.12 5.73
CA GLU A 8 -12.42 -17.09 5.95
C GLU A 8 -12.13 -18.04 4.76
N ASN A 9 -12.45 -17.59 3.55
CA ASN A 9 -12.20 -18.36 2.32
C ASN A 9 -10.79 -18.14 1.79
N TYR A 10 -10.18 -17.00 2.13
CA TYR A 10 -8.87 -16.62 1.66
C TYR A 10 -8.02 -16.12 2.82
N SER A 11 -6.74 -16.44 2.77
CA SER A 11 -5.77 -15.93 3.73
C SER A 11 -4.58 -15.31 3.04
N ILE A 12 -4.07 -14.22 3.59
CA ILE A 12 -2.81 -13.60 3.19
C ILE A 12 -1.87 -13.56 4.39
N ALA A 13 -0.60 -13.89 4.21
CA ALA A 13 0.39 -13.64 5.25
C ALA A 13 0.91 -12.22 5.14
N VAL A 14 1.17 -11.59 6.29
CA VAL A 14 1.77 -10.25 6.37
C VAL A 14 2.98 -10.34 7.28
N ALA A 15 4.14 -9.94 6.79
CA ALA A 15 5.35 -9.75 7.57
C ALA A 15 5.39 -8.34 8.14
N GLU A 16 6.01 -8.21 9.32
CA GLU A 16 6.16 -6.94 10.03
C GLU A 16 7.63 -6.78 10.41
N CYS A 17 8.15 -5.56 10.28
CA CYS A 17 9.49 -5.20 10.69
C CYS A 17 9.44 -3.85 11.42
N GLU A 18 9.58 -3.90 12.74
CA GLU A 18 9.63 -2.71 13.58
C GLU A 18 10.90 -1.89 13.32
N ASN A 19 10.81 -0.57 13.55
CA ASN A 19 11.88 0.40 13.34
C ASN A 19 12.46 0.34 11.93
N SER A 20 11.58 0.20 10.93
CA SER A 20 11.92 0.14 9.52
C SER A 20 10.88 0.94 8.71
N PRO A 21 11.32 1.82 7.80
CA PRO A 21 12.71 2.15 7.46
C PRO A 21 13.45 3.00 8.51
N ILE A 22 12.74 3.55 9.49
CA ILE A 22 13.28 4.41 10.55
C ILE A 22 12.69 4.04 11.91
N ASP A 23 13.32 4.52 12.99
CA ASP A 23 12.83 4.35 14.36
C ASP A 23 11.40 4.89 14.52
N GLY A 24 10.55 4.12 15.20
CA GLY A 24 9.15 4.49 15.44
C GLY A 24 8.21 4.25 14.25
N VAL A 25 8.68 3.59 13.19
CA VAL A 25 7.88 3.16 12.04
C VAL A 25 7.94 1.65 11.91
N THR A 26 6.80 1.02 11.60
CA THR A 26 6.70 -0.41 11.31
C THR A 26 6.47 -0.60 9.82
N ALA A 27 7.40 -1.29 9.18
CA ALA A 27 7.24 -1.78 7.82
C ALA A 27 6.32 -3.00 7.83
N VAL A 28 5.38 -3.06 6.90
CA VAL A 28 4.48 -4.20 6.69
C VAL A 28 4.57 -4.66 5.25
N GLY A 29 4.62 -5.96 5.01
CA GLY A 29 4.74 -6.52 3.67
C GLY A 29 3.86 -7.75 3.51
N THR A 30 3.13 -7.87 2.41
CA THR A 30 2.39 -9.10 2.12
C THR A 30 3.33 -10.22 1.73
N VAL A 31 2.89 -11.46 1.97
CA VAL A 31 3.55 -12.69 1.53
C VAL A 31 2.47 -13.62 0.99
N GLY A 32 2.61 -13.95 -0.29
CA GLY A 32 1.68 -14.82 -1.01
C GLY A 32 0.67 -14.06 -1.86
N LEU A 33 0.72 -12.72 -1.96
CA LEU A 33 -0.13 -12.01 -2.93
C LEU A 33 0.33 -12.36 -4.35
N SER A 34 1.64 -12.59 -4.52
CA SER A 34 2.22 -12.99 -5.80
C SER A 34 1.70 -14.31 -6.34
N ASP A 35 1.11 -15.16 -5.48
CA ASP A 35 0.52 -16.44 -5.87
C ASP A 35 -0.85 -16.27 -6.58
N HIS A 36 -1.40 -15.05 -6.56
CA HIS A 36 -2.66 -14.71 -7.21
C HIS A 36 -2.42 -14.06 -8.56
N ASP A 37 -3.21 -14.45 -9.57
CA ASP A 37 -3.17 -13.81 -10.87
C ASP A 37 -3.93 -12.47 -10.86
N LEU A 38 -3.17 -11.38 -10.89
CA LEU A 38 -3.70 -10.02 -10.92
C LEU A 38 -3.91 -9.48 -12.35
N GLY A 39 -3.75 -10.33 -13.38
CA GLY A 39 -3.91 -9.92 -14.78
C GLY A 39 -2.74 -9.12 -15.34
N MET A 40 -1.55 -9.24 -14.73
CA MET A 40 -0.32 -8.52 -15.10
C MET A 40 0.68 -9.38 -15.89
N GLY A 41 0.25 -10.54 -16.39
CA GLY A 41 1.10 -11.46 -17.15
C GLY A 41 2.20 -12.07 -16.27
N PRO A 42 3.49 -12.03 -16.69
CA PRO A 42 4.60 -12.64 -15.94
C PRO A 42 5.02 -11.79 -14.73
N VAL A 43 4.42 -10.63 -14.50
CA VAL A 43 4.68 -9.82 -13.31
C VAL A 43 3.63 -10.15 -12.25
N ARG A 44 4.12 -10.48 -11.07
CA ARG A 44 3.37 -10.66 -9.83
C ARG A 44 3.75 -9.53 -8.86
N VAL A 45 2.93 -9.31 -7.84
CA VAL A 45 3.12 -8.18 -6.92
C VAL A 45 3.01 -8.64 -5.47
N GLU A 46 3.90 -8.12 -4.64
CA GLU A 46 3.69 -7.99 -3.20
C GLU A 46 3.49 -6.51 -2.83
N LEU A 47 2.73 -6.26 -1.77
CA LEU A 47 2.51 -4.93 -1.23
C LEU A 47 3.47 -4.68 -0.07
N ILE A 48 3.98 -3.46 0.03
CA ILE A 48 4.75 -2.99 1.17
C ILE A 48 4.17 -1.67 1.68
N GLY A 49 4.31 -1.37 2.96
CA GLY A 49 3.90 -0.10 3.54
C GLY A 49 4.72 0.21 4.77
N ALA A 50 4.72 1.48 5.16
CA ALA A 50 5.39 1.95 6.36
C ALA A 50 4.39 2.79 7.17
N PHE A 51 4.08 2.34 8.38
CA PHE A 51 3.09 2.98 9.23
C PHE A 51 3.73 3.38 10.57
N PRO A 52 3.30 4.48 11.21
CA PRO A 52 3.81 4.83 12.52
C PRO A 52 3.55 3.67 13.49
N ALA A 53 4.52 3.30 14.32
CA ALA A 53 4.44 2.11 15.18
C ALA A 53 3.25 2.13 16.14
N VAL A 54 2.75 3.33 16.49
CA VAL A 54 1.53 3.53 17.30
C VAL A 54 0.24 3.12 16.57
N PHE A 55 0.29 2.93 15.25
CA PHE A 55 -0.82 2.45 14.43
C PHE A 55 -0.72 0.94 14.23
N GLU A 56 -1.26 0.19 15.19
CA GLU A 56 -1.21 -1.28 15.25
C GLU A 56 -1.96 -1.98 14.09
N HIS A 57 -2.78 -1.26 13.32
CA HIS A 57 -3.57 -1.81 12.21
C HIS A 57 -2.84 -1.83 10.86
N GLY A 58 -1.57 -1.44 10.79
CA GLY A 58 -0.76 -1.52 9.57
C GLY A 58 -0.86 -2.88 8.84
N PRO A 59 -0.73 -4.02 9.54
CA PRO A 59 -0.86 -5.34 8.91
C PRO A 59 -2.26 -5.61 8.35
N ASN A 60 -3.31 -5.14 9.03
CA ASN A 60 -4.68 -5.28 8.55
C ASN A 60 -4.94 -4.44 7.30
N VAL A 61 -4.34 -3.25 7.20
CA VAL A 61 -4.37 -2.42 5.98
C VAL A 61 -3.74 -3.18 4.81
N ALA A 62 -2.56 -3.77 5.01
CA ALA A 62 -1.88 -4.59 4.00
C ALA A 62 -2.74 -5.77 3.53
N ALA A 63 -3.33 -6.50 4.48
CA ALA A 63 -4.20 -7.63 4.18
C ALA A 63 -5.46 -7.22 3.39
N THR A 64 -6.09 -6.11 3.76
CA THR A 64 -7.26 -5.59 3.04
C THR A 64 -6.91 -5.16 1.62
N CYS A 65 -5.80 -4.46 1.43
CA CYS A 65 -5.33 -4.12 0.10
C CYS A 65 -5.06 -5.38 -0.74
N ALA A 66 -4.45 -6.42 -0.16
CA ALA A 66 -4.28 -7.69 -0.87
C ALA A 66 -5.63 -8.32 -1.26
N PHE A 67 -6.60 -8.37 -0.36
CA PHE A 67 -7.94 -8.89 -0.67
C PHE A 67 -8.64 -8.10 -1.78
N ASN A 68 -8.57 -6.77 -1.74
CA ASN A 68 -9.12 -5.93 -2.81
C ASN A 68 -8.46 -6.22 -4.17
N ALA A 69 -7.15 -6.52 -4.17
CA ALA A 69 -6.38 -6.77 -5.39
C ALA A 69 -6.85 -8.02 -6.15
N PHE A 70 -7.02 -9.15 -5.46
CA PHE A 70 -7.34 -10.43 -6.12
C PHE A 70 -8.83 -10.81 -6.11
N LYS A 71 -9.68 -10.16 -5.29
CA LYS A 71 -11.12 -10.49 -5.23
C LYS A 71 -12.00 -9.55 -6.03
N ASP A 72 -11.77 -8.26 -5.89
CA ASP A 72 -12.76 -7.26 -6.30
C ASP A 72 -12.49 -6.70 -7.71
N GLY A 73 -11.57 -7.31 -8.45
CA GLY A 73 -11.19 -6.87 -9.80
C GLY A 73 -10.52 -5.49 -9.83
N VAL A 74 -10.15 -4.94 -8.66
CA VAL A 74 -9.34 -3.73 -8.56
C VAL A 74 -7.95 -4.10 -9.03
N HIS A 75 -7.68 -3.78 -10.30
CA HIS A 75 -6.37 -3.98 -10.92
C HIS A 75 -5.34 -3.24 -10.07
N THR A 76 -4.59 -4.00 -9.28
CA THR A 76 -3.56 -3.48 -8.40
C THR A 76 -2.29 -3.44 -9.20
N ARG A 77 -2.02 -2.24 -9.69
CA ARG A 77 -0.90 -1.84 -10.55
C ARG A 77 -0.35 -0.53 -10.00
N PRO A 78 0.80 -0.04 -10.48
CA PRO A 78 1.21 1.33 -10.20
C PRO A 78 0.03 2.29 -10.40
N ASP A 79 -0.12 3.20 -9.45
CA ASP A 79 -1.14 4.24 -9.37
C ASP A 79 -2.58 3.79 -9.06
N ALA A 80 -2.80 2.51 -8.77
CA ALA A 80 -4.12 2.06 -8.33
C ALA A 80 -4.49 2.71 -6.98
N ILE A 81 -5.74 3.13 -6.83
CA ILE A 81 -6.24 3.71 -5.57
C ILE A 81 -7.32 2.80 -4.97
N HIS A 82 -7.03 2.27 -3.78
CA HIS A 82 -7.96 1.51 -2.96
C HIS A 82 -8.68 2.49 -2.02
N ARG A 83 -10.01 2.61 -2.18
CA ARG A 83 -10.78 3.65 -1.49
C ARG A 83 -11.19 3.20 -0.08
N HIS A 84 -11.16 4.13 0.87
CA HIS A 84 -11.70 3.96 2.23
C HIS A 84 -11.08 2.82 3.06
N VAL A 85 -9.91 2.30 2.68
CA VAL A 85 -9.23 1.21 3.42
C VAL A 85 -8.93 1.64 4.86
N LEU A 86 -8.38 2.84 5.06
CA LEU A 86 -8.08 3.33 6.42
C LEU A 86 -9.34 3.63 7.24
N SER A 87 -10.49 3.83 6.58
CA SER A 87 -11.77 4.02 7.29
C SER A 87 -12.26 2.75 7.99
N LEU A 88 -11.73 1.57 7.64
CA LEU A 88 -12.04 0.30 8.31
C LEU A 88 -11.35 0.17 9.66
N TYR A 89 -10.24 0.90 9.87
CA TYR A 89 -9.36 0.75 11.03
C TYR A 89 -9.23 2.01 11.87
N MET A 90 -9.67 3.15 11.35
CA MET A 90 -9.58 4.44 12.01
C MET A 90 -10.90 5.21 11.84
N PRO A 91 -11.48 5.76 12.91
CA PRO A 91 -12.67 6.59 12.79
C PRO A 91 -12.33 7.92 12.12
N LYS A 92 -13.02 8.25 11.02
CA LYS A 92 -12.91 9.53 10.28
C LYS A 92 -11.44 9.91 9.94
N PRO A 93 -10.71 9.06 9.19
CA PRO A 93 -9.31 9.31 8.86
C PRO A 93 -9.17 10.54 7.95
N MET A 94 -8.10 11.32 8.12
CA MET A 94 -7.75 12.42 7.21
C MET A 94 -7.28 11.89 5.84
N LEU A 95 -6.68 10.70 5.84
CA LEU A 95 -6.20 9.97 4.67
C LEU A 95 -6.98 8.66 4.48
N PRO A 96 -8.25 8.67 4.04
CA PRO A 96 -9.06 7.45 3.99
C PRO A 96 -8.62 6.41 2.95
N HIS A 97 -7.87 6.79 1.92
CA HIS A 97 -7.55 5.92 0.78
C HIS A 97 -6.08 5.50 0.79
N ILE A 98 -5.78 4.43 0.05
CA ILE A 98 -4.42 3.95 -0.19
C ILE A 98 -4.14 4.04 -1.69
N MET A 99 -3.09 4.75 -2.07
CA MET A 99 -2.55 4.77 -3.43
C MET A 99 -1.36 3.80 -3.51
N MET A 100 -1.30 3.02 -4.58
CA MET A 100 -0.17 2.15 -4.88
C MET A 100 0.87 2.93 -5.68
N ILE A 101 2.11 2.96 -5.21
CA ILE A 101 3.22 3.65 -5.87
C ILE A 101 4.48 2.81 -5.84
N ASP A 102 5.50 3.21 -6.59
CA ASP A 102 6.80 2.57 -6.50
C ASP A 102 7.42 2.78 -5.11
N PRO A 103 8.01 1.74 -4.48
CA PRO A 103 8.67 1.89 -3.20
C PRO A 103 9.92 2.78 -3.30
N PHE A 104 10.03 3.74 -2.39
CA PHE A 104 11.21 4.62 -2.31
C PHE A 104 11.72 4.84 -0.88
N LEU A 105 11.03 4.29 0.13
CA LEU A 105 11.35 4.55 1.54
C LEU A 105 12.55 3.78 2.06
N TRP A 106 12.89 2.64 1.44
CA TRP A 106 14.04 1.82 1.83
C TRP A 106 15.17 2.04 0.83
N HIS A 107 16.33 2.51 1.30
CA HIS A 107 17.46 2.91 0.45
C HIS A 107 17.87 1.86 -0.58
N GLU A 108 17.90 0.59 -0.19
CA GLU A 108 18.37 -0.54 -1.00
C GLU A 108 17.24 -1.49 -1.43
N GLY A 109 15.96 -1.10 -1.30
CA GLY A 109 14.89 -2.01 -1.68
C GLY A 109 13.45 -1.52 -1.41
N PRO A 110 12.48 -2.45 -1.36
CA PRO A 110 12.62 -3.85 -1.75
C PRO A 110 12.86 -4.02 -3.26
N GLU A 111 13.75 -4.95 -3.63
CA GLU A 111 14.05 -5.24 -5.04
C GLU A 111 13.04 -6.22 -5.65
N THR A 112 12.85 -6.14 -6.97
CA THR A 112 12.07 -7.12 -7.72
C THR A 112 12.73 -8.50 -7.62
N LEU A 113 11.98 -9.50 -7.16
CA LEU A 113 12.46 -10.88 -7.14
C LEU A 113 12.29 -11.50 -8.53
N VAL A 114 13.36 -12.08 -9.06
CA VAL A 114 13.33 -12.78 -10.35
C VAL A 114 13.19 -14.28 -10.10
N CYS A 115 12.10 -14.88 -10.58
CA CYS A 115 11.87 -16.31 -10.58
C CYS A 115 11.97 -16.85 -12.02
N ASP A 116 11.96 -18.18 -12.18
CA ASP A 116 12.17 -18.82 -13.49
C ASP A 116 11.10 -18.42 -14.53
N ASP A 117 9.82 -18.39 -14.12
CA ASP A 117 8.67 -18.15 -15.01
C ASP A 117 7.98 -16.80 -14.80
N PHE A 118 8.32 -16.07 -13.74
CA PHE A 118 7.70 -14.80 -13.36
C PHE A 118 8.63 -13.91 -12.53
N GLN A 119 8.25 -12.66 -12.34
CA GLN A 119 8.93 -11.73 -11.44
C GLN A 119 7.95 -11.24 -10.37
N VAL A 120 8.43 -11.00 -9.16
CA VAL A 120 7.64 -10.39 -8.07
C VAL A 120 8.14 -8.97 -7.83
N ALA A 121 7.36 -8.00 -8.31
CA ALA A 121 7.58 -6.59 -8.04
C ALA A 121 6.90 -6.17 -6.73
N TRP A 122 7.27 -4.98 -6.25
CA TRP A 122 6.70 -4.41 -5.03
C TRP A 122 5.91 -3.15 -5.35
N LEU A 123 4.74 -2.98 -4.74
CA LEU A 123 4.02 -1.72 -4.72
C LEU A 123 3.90 -1.23 -3.28
N MET A 124 4.24 0.03 -3.07
CA MET A 124 4.13 0.68 -1.78
C MET A 124 2.74 1.30 -1.58
N MET A 125 2.15 1.01 -0.43
CA MET A 125 0.87 1.55 0.03
C MET A 125 1.08 2.93 0.65
N MET A 126 0.60 3.97 -0.03
CA MET A 126 0.69 5.35 0.43
C MET A 126 -0.69 5.90 0.80
N PRO A 127 -0.92 6.26 2.08
CA PRO A 127 -2.15 6.94 2.50
C PRO A 127 -2.35 8.30 1.81
N ILE A 128 -3.56 8.51 1.27
CA ILE A 128 -3.95 9.78 0.63
C ILE A 128 -5.33 10.26 1.10
N SER A 129 -5.51 11.58 1.06
CA SER A 129 -6.81 12.23 1.35
C SER A 129 -7.80 12.10 0.20
N GLU A 130 -9.08 12.39 0.46
CA GLU A 130 -10.10 12.47 -0.60
C GLU A 130 -9.78 13.56 -1.63
N LYS A 131 -9.18 14.68 -1.21
CA LYS A 131 -8.76 15.76 -2.13
C LYS A 131 -7.62 15.30 -3.04
N GLU A 132 -6.64 14.61 -2.49
CA GLU A 132 -5.52 14.03 -3.23
C GLU A 132 -6.00 12.96 -4.21
N ARG A 133 -6.94 12.11 -3.80
CA ARG A 133 -7.58 11.13 -4.70
C ARG A 133 -8.25 11.83 -5.89
N LEU A 134 -9.09 12.83 -5.63
CA LEU A 134 -9.78 13.60 -6.67
C LEU A 134 -8.79 14.34 -7.58
N PHE A 135 -7.71 14.86 -7.02
CA PHE A 135 -6.64 15.51 -7.76
C PHE A 135 -5.91 14.51 -8.69
N ALA A 136 -5.54 13.33 -8.19
CA ALA A 136 -4.94 12.27 -9.01
C ALA A 136 -5.86 11.82 -10.15
N GLU A 137 -7.15 11.68 -9.90
CA GLU A 137 -8.13 11.36 -10.95
C GLU A 137 -8.23 12.46 -12.02
N GLN A 138 -8.09 13.73 -11.64
CA GLN A 138 -8.19 14.85 -12.57
C GLN A 138 -6.88 15.15 -13.32
N LYS A 139 -5.74 15.03 -12.64
CA LYS A 139 -4.44 15.53 -13.11
C LYS A 139 -3.43 14.44 -13.44
N GLY A 140 -3.67 13.22 -12.98
CA GLY A 140 -2.72 12.12 -13.09
C GLY A 140 -2.04 11.84 -11.74
N PRO A 141 -1.85 10.55 -11.39
CA PRO A 141 -1.10 10.10 -10.22
C PRO A 141 0.34 10.66 -10.14
N ASP A 142 1.06 10.71 -11.27
CA ASP A 142 2.42 11.28 -11.37
C ASP A 142 2.50 12.75 -10.95
N VAL A 143 1.45 13.52 -11.23
CA VAL A 143 1.40 14.94 -10.84
C VAL A 143 1.20 15.06 -9.33
N LEU A 144 0.45 14.13 -8.73
CA LEU A 144 0.27 14.08 -7.29
C LEU A 144 1.56 13.66 -6.57
N THR A 145 2.29 12.65 -7.08
CA THR A 145 3.59 12.26 -6.50
C THR A 145 4.61 13.39 -6.58
N SER A 146 4.67 14.11 -7.70
CA SER A 146 5.48 15.33 -7.83
C SER A 146 5.10 16.41 -6.79
N LEU A 147 3.82 16.50 -6.44
CA LEU A 147 3.33 17.44 -5.42
C LEU A 147 3.76 17.00 -4.02
N PHE A 148 3.72 15.71 -3.71
CA PHE A 148 4.24 15.14 -2.47
C PHE A 148 5.72 15.46 -2.28
N GLU A 149 6.53 15.25 -3.31
CA GLU A 149 7.96 15.59 -3.29
C GLU A 149 8.17 17.09 -3.09
N LYS A 150 7.47 17.94 -3.84
CA LYS A 150 7.61 19.40 -3.71
C LYS A 150 7.28 19.90 -2.31
N HIS A 151 6.25 19.32 -1.68
CA HIS A 151 5.81 19.70 -0.34
C HIS A 151 6.59 19.00 0.78
N GLN A 152 7.44 18.02 0.46
CA GLN A 152 8.20 17.22 1.43
C GLN A 152 7.26 16.68 2.53
N ILE A 153 6.18 16.01 2.10
CA ILE A 153 5.17 15.52 3.04
C ILE A 153 5.79 14.53 4.04
N ASP A 154 5.29 14.54 5.27
CA ASP A 154 5.56 13.46 6.22
C ASP A 154 4.66 12.27 5.86
N ILE A 155 5.25 11.26 5.20
CA ILE A 155 4.53 10.07 4.72
C ILE A 155 4.05 9.20 5.88
N TYR A 156 4.67 9.31 7.06
CA TYR A 156 4.31 8.53 8.25
C TYR A 156 3.19 9.21 9.07
N ASP A 157 2.94 10.50 8.85
CA ASP A 157 1.85 11.22 9.52
C ASP A 157 0.50 10.93 8.86
N LEU A 158 -0.25 9.98 9.44
CA LEU A 158 -1.61 9.63 9.03
C LEU A 158 -2.65 10.75 9.25
N PHE A 159 -2.28 11.81 9.95
CA PHE A 159 -3.12 12.97 10.26
C PHE A 159 -2.74 14.23 9.49
N ARG A 160 -1.74 14.16 8.60
CA ARG A 160 -1.32 15.32 7.79
C ARG A 160 -2.48 15.87 6.96
N ALA A 161 -2.40 17.16 6.67
CA ALA A 161 -3.33 17.79 5.73
C ALA A 161 -3.04 17.39 4.27
N SER A 162 -4.06 17.49 3.43
CA SER A 162 -3.92 17.40 1.97
C SER A 162 -2.97 18.47 1.45
N VAL A 163 -2.13 18.12 0.48
CA VAL A 163 -1.33 19.09 -0.29
C VAL A 163 -1.92 19.43 -1.66
N ALA A 164 -2.93 18.66 -2.09
CA ALA A 164 -3.74 18.93 -3.28
C ALA A 164 -4.79 20.03 -3.04
#